data_AF-A0A497MN43-F1
#
_entry.id   AF-A0A497MN43-F1
#
_cell.length_a   1.000
_cell.length_b   1.000
_cell.length_c   1.000
_cell.angle_alpha   90.00
_cell.angle_beta   90.00
_cell.angle_gamma   90.00
#
_symmetry.space_group_name_H-M   'P 1'
#
loop_
_entity.id
_entity.type
_entity.pdbx_description
1 polymer ?
#
loop_
_entity_poly.entity_id
_entity_poly.type
_entity_poly.pdbx_seq_one_letter_code
_entity_poly.pdbx_strand_id
1 'polypeptide(L)'
;MKSRKPRKQRKWLYNCPKHQRHKLLSAPLSEELREKYGTRSLPIRVGDVVKVMRGDYKNTEGKVNRVDRKKYRIYIDGITKEKVDGSTVFVPIHPSKVMIIKLNLDDKWRRAILERRRGAPAPAVEEAAVPEEVEEVEA
;
A
#
# COMPACT_ATOMS: atom_id res chain seq x y z
N MET A 1 -4.43 -14.59 -19.68
CA MET A 1 -5.58 -15.28 -20.29
C MET A 1 -6.77 -14.33 -20.34
N LYS A 2 -7.26 -13.99 -21.54
CA LYS A 2 -8.42 -13.09 -21.71
C LYS A 2 -9.65 -13.95 -22.02
N SER A 3 -10.40 -14.34 -20.97
CA SER A 3 -11.65 -15.09 -21.11
C SER A 3 -12.72 -14.41 -20.29
N ARG A 4 -13.94 -14.23 -20.84
CA ARG A 4 -15.09 -13.66 -20.12
C ARG A 4 -15.78 -14.66 -19.19
N LYS A 5 -15.45 -15.96 -19.30
CA LYS A 5 -16.10 -17.03 -18.50
C LYS A 5 -15.68 -16.94 -17.03
N PRO A 6 -16.61 -16.72 -16.07
CA PRO A 6 -16.28 -16.54 -14.65
C PRO A 6 -15.52 -17.74 -14.04
N ARG A 7 -15.91 -18.97 -14.42
CA ARG A 7 -15.26 -20.21 -13.97
C ARG A 7 -13.76 -20.23 -14.29
N LYS A 8 -13.39 -19.81 -15.50
CA LYS A 8 -11.99 -19.77 -15.95
C LYS A 8 -11.21 -18.67 -15.21
N GLN A 9 -11.82 -17.50 -14.97
CA GLN A 9 -11.19 -16.40 -14.25
C GLN A 9 -10.93 -16.74 -12.77
N ARG A 10 -11.90 -17.37 -12.08
CA ARG A 10 -11.73 -17.80 -10.68
C ARG A 10 -10.62 -18.85 -10.53
N LYS A 11 -10.58 -19.84 -11.43
CA LYS A 11 -9.50 -20.85 -11.47
C LYS A 11 -8.13 -20.21 -11.70
N TRP A 12 -8.05 -19.21 -12.58
CA TRP A 12 -6.81 -18.49 -12.84
C TRP A 12 -6.32 -17.71 -11.61
N LEU A 13 -7.21 -17.00 -10.90
CA LEU A 13 -6.84 -16.25 -9.69
C LEU A 13 -6.30 -17.18 -8.59
N TYR A 14 -6.94 -18.34 -8.42
CA TYR A 14 -6.50 -19.35 -7.44
C TYR A 14 -5.11 -19.92 -7.79
N ASN A 15 -4.88 -20.28 -9.05
CA ASN A 15 -3.63 -20.87 -9.53
C ASN A 15 -2.53 -19.85 -9.90
N CYS A 16 -2.76 -18.55 -9.69
CA CYS A 16 -1.88 -17.49 -10.15
C CYS A 16 -0.45 -17.63 -9.56
N PRO A 17 0.63 -17.49 -10.33
CA PRO A 17 2.00 -17.55 -9.82
C PRO A 17 2.39 -16.28 -9.05
N LYS A 18 3.35 -16.38 -8.13
CA LYS A 18 3.71 -15.31 -7.17
C LYS A 18 4.02 -13.95 -7.82
N HIS A 19 4.69 -13.93 -8.97
CA HIS A 19 5.04 -12.68 -9.68
C HIS A 19 3.81 -11.95 -10.23
N GLN A 20 2.76 -12.69 -10.63
CA GLN A 20 1.48 -12.10 -11.04
C GLN A 20 0.64 -11.69 -9.83
N ARG A 21 0.66 -12.48 -8.74
CA ARG A 21 0.00 -12.10 -7.48
C ARG A 21 0.49 -10.77 -6.93
N HIS A 22 1.79 -10.49 -7.05
CA HIS A 22 2.37 -9.20 -6.68
C HIS A 22 1.69 -8.03 -7.43
N LYS A 23 1.43 -8.17 -8.73
CA LYS A 23 0.75 -7.13 -9.52
C LYS A 23 -0.72 -6.96 -9.11
N LEU A 24 -1.38 -8.04 -8.70
CA LEU A 24 -2.77 -8.02 -8.24
C LEU A 24 -2.93 -7.39 -6.84
N LEU A 25 -1.89 -7.44 -6.02
CA LEU A 25 -1.86 -6.84 -4.67
C LEU A 25 -1.52 -5.35 -4.71
N SER A 26 -2.25 -4.59 -5.51
CA SER A 26 -2.12 -3.14 -5.63
C SER A 26 -3.17 -2.40 -4.79
N ALA A 27 -2.78 -1.23 -4.28
CA ALA A 27 -3.68 -0.28 -3.64
C ALA A 27 -3.62 1.10 -4.32
N PRO A 28 -4.71 1.88 -4.24
CA PRO A 28 -4.72 3.29 -4.66
C PRO A 28 -3.73 4.12 -3.83
N LEU A 29 -3.13 5.10 -4.48
CA LEU A 29 -2.32 6.13 -3.84
C LEU A 29 -3.22 7.28 -3.34
N SER A 30 -2.76 8.01 -2.32
CA SER A 30 -3.34 9.29 -1.90
C SER A 30 -3.27 10.33 -3.03
N GLU A 31 -4.09 11.36 -2.96
CA GLU A 31 -4.18 12.39 -3.99
C GLU A 31 -2.83 13.11 -4.19
N GLU A 32 -2.16 13.46 -3.10
CA GLU A 32 -0.80 14.03 -3.10
C GLU A 32 0.22 13.15 -3.85
N LEU A 33 0.22 11.83 -3.58
CA LEU A 33 1.12 10.89 -4.24
C LEU A 33 0.74 10.67 -5.71
N ARG A 34 -0.55 10.77 -6.05
CA ARG A 34 -1.04 10.65 -7.43
C ARG A 34 -0.59 11.84 -8.26
N GLU A 35 -0.61 13.04 -7.71
CA GLU A 35 -0.11 14.26 -8.37
C GLU A 35 1.40 14.20 -8.55
N LYS A 36 2.16 13.86 -7.49
CA LYS A 36 3.62 13.78 -7.53
C LYS A 36 4.16 12.78 -8.55
N TYR A 37 3.57 11.58 -8.60
CA TYR A 37 4.08 10.47 -9.40
C TYR A 37 3.25 10.17 -10.67
N GLY A 38 2.09 10.81 -10.85
CA GLY A 38 1.22 10.60 -12.02
C GLY A 38 0.62 9.19 -12.12
N THR A 39 0.64 8.40 -11.04
CA THR A 39 0.16 7.01 -11.04
C THR A 39 -1.03 6.82 -10.12
N ARG A 40 -2.03 6.04 -10.54
CA ARG A 40 -3.24 5.81 -9.74
C ARG A 40 -3.07 4.80 -8.61
N SER A 41 -2.22 3.78 -8.82
CA SER A 41 -2.06 2.67 -7.88
C SER A 41 -0.70 1.99 -8.02
N LEU A 42 -0.24 1.41 -6.91
CA LEU A 42 1.01 0.64 -6.84
C LEU A 42 0.84 -0.64 -6.03
N PRO A 43 1.65 -1.68 -6.30
CA PRO A 43 1.75 -2.85 -5.44
C PRO A 43 2.19 -2.48 -4.02
N ILE A 44 1.46 -2.94 -3.01
CA ILE A 44 1.80 -2.71 -1.60
C ILE A 44 3.05 -3.52 -1.22
N ARG A 45 3.93 -2.88 -0.44
CA ARG A 45 5.10 -3.48 0.16
C ARG A 45 5.11 -3.32 1.68
N VAL A 46 5.98 -4.12 2.30
CA VAL A 46 6.30 -3.99 3.73
C VAL A 46 6.92 -2.62 3.96
N GLY A 47 6.44 -1.92 4.98
CA GLY A 47 6.90 -0.60 5.36
C GLY A 47 6.16 0.58 4.71
N ASP A 48 5.25 0.35 3.76
CA ASP A 48 4.35 1.41 3.31
C ASP A 48 3.41 1.83 4.46
N VAL A 49 3.10 3.12 4.56
CA VAL A 49 2.08 3.63 5.50
C VAL A 49 0.76 3.73 4.78
N VAL A 50 -0.27 3.15 5.38
CA VAL A 50 -1.54 2.96 4.74
C VAL A 50 -2.72 3.35 5.63
N LYS A 51 -3.80 3.79 4.98
CA LYS A 51 -5.09 4.11 5.61
C LYS A 51 -6.17 3.17 5.12
N VAL A 52 -6.96 2.63 6.05
CA VAL A 52 -8.08 1.77 5.69
C VAL A 52 -9.28 2.63 5.30
N MET A 53 -9.81 2.43 4.09
CA MET A 53 -10.93 3.19 3.54
C MET A 53 -12.29 2.56 3.81
N ARG A 54 -12.35 1.22 3.90
CA ARG A 54 -13.62 0.45 3.97
C ARG A 54 -13.51 -0.73 4.95
N GLY A 55 -14.62 -1.02 5.63
CA GLY A 55 -14.74 -2.11 6.62
C GLY A 55 -14.74 -1.59 8.05
N ASP A 56 -14.61 -2.51 9.01
CA ASP A 56 -14.74 -2.21 10.45
C ASP A 56 -13.65 -1.26 10.96
N TYR A 57 -12.43 -1.40 10.42
CA TYR A 57 -11.26 -0.60 10.80
C TYR A 57 -11.09 0.65 9.94
N LYS A 58 -12.19 1.28 9.52
CA LYS A 58 -12.15 2.46 8.64
C LYS A 58 -11.43 3.63 9.33
N ASN A 59 -10.69 4.42 8.55
CA ASN A 59 -9.91 5.58 8.96
C ASN A 59 -8.73 5.28 9.89
N THR A 60 -8.46 4.02 10.24
CA THR A 60 -7.24 3.63 10.93
C THR A 60 -6.04 3.70 9.97
N GLU A 61 -4.97 4.31 10.44
CA GLU A 61 -3.69 4.42 9.74
C GLU A 61 -2.67 3.50 10.42
N GLY A 62 -1.77 2.93 9.63
CA GLY A 62 -0.73 2.06 10.15
C GLY A 62 0.29 1.67 9.12
N LYS A 63 1.43 1.17 9.59
CA LYS A 63 2.50 0.65 8.74
C LYS A 63 2.17 -0.78 8.32
N VAL A 64 2.52 -1.15 7.09
CA VAL A 64 2.36 -2.52 6.62
C VAL A 64 3.49 -3.37 7.18
N ASN A 65 3.15 -4.31 8.05
CA ASN A 65 4.09 -5.24 8.66
C ASN A 65 4.40 -6.42 7.73
N ARG A 66 3.35 -7.07 7.20
CA ARG A 66 3.50 -8.27 6.38
C ARG A 66 2.51 -8.30 5.22
N VAL A 67 3.01 -8.72 4.05
CA VAL A 67 2.21 -8.97 2.85
C VAL A 67 2.17 -10.47 2.56
N ASP A 68 1.01 -11.10 2.74
CA ASP A 68 0.78 -12.50 2.41
C ASP A 68 0.21 -12.65 0.99
N ARG A 69 1.11 -13.01 0.07
CA ARG A 69 0.78 -13.26 -1.34
C ARG A 69 0.03 -14.57 -1.57
N LYS A 70 0.05 -15.52 -0.62
CA LYS A 70 -0.70 -16.77 -0.75
C LYS A 70 -2.19 -16.54 -0.54
N LYS A 71 -2.54 -15.77 0.49
CA LYS A 71 -3.92 -15.47 0.88
C LYS A 71 -4.48 -14.17 0.29
N TYR A 72 -3.65 -13.40 -0.40
CA TYR A 72 -3.96 -12.06 -0.90
C TYR A 72 -4.35 -11.08 0.22
N ARG A 73 -3.64 -11.14 1.35
CA ARG A 73 -3.93 -10.35 2.55
C ARG A 73 -2.70 -9.59 3.02
N ILE A 74 -2.97 -8.50 3.71
CA ILE A 74 -1.99 -7.58 4.28
C ILE A 74 -2.30 -7.46 5.77
N TYR A 75 -1.25 -7.36 6.56
CA TYR A 75 -1.30 -7.15 7.99
C TYR A 75 -0.71 -5.77 8.28
N ILE A 76 -1.48 -4.96 9.00
CA ILE A 76 -1.19 -3.56 9.28
C ILE A 76 -0.99 -3.43 10.79
N ASP A 77 0.04 -2.70 11.18
CA ASP A 77 0.30 -2.39 12.60
C ASP A 77 -0.81 -1.47 13.15
N GLY A 78 -1.24 -1.74 14.37
CA GLY A 78 -2.40 -1.05 14.99
C GLY A 78 -3.75 -1.68 14.68
N ILE A 79 -3.82 -2.66 13.75
CA ILE A 79 -5.05 -3.42 13.47
C ILE A 79 -4.90 -4.85 14.00
N THR A 80 -5.16 -5.00 15.29
CA THR A 80 -5.08 -6.26 16.02
C THR A 80 -6.44 -6.67 16.57
N LYS A 81 -6.60 -7.97 16.78
CA LYS A 81 -7.72 -8.57 17.51
C LYS A 81 -7.14 -9.40 18.66
N GLU A 82 -7.71 -9.23 19.84
CA GLU A 82 -7.38 -10.06 21.01
C GLU A 82 -8.09 -11.41 20.91
N LYS A 83 -7.35 -12.48 21.24
CA LYS A 83 -7.91 -13.81 21.46
C LYS A 83 -8.40 -13.95 22.90
N VAL A 84 -9.20 -14.99 23.15
CA VAL A 84 -9.62 -15.39 24.50
C VAL A 84 -8.42 -15.64 25.41
N ASP A 85 -7.31 -16.14 24.84
CA ASP A 85 -6.06 -16.40 25.56
C ASP A 85 -5.25 -15.12 25.88
N GLY A 86 -5.75 -13.92 25.57
CA GLY A 86 -5.07 -12.63 25.77
C GLY A 86 -3.99 -12.26 24.74
N SER A 87 -3.57 -13.20 23.89
CA SER A 87 -2.63 -12.90 22.79
C SER A 87 -3.27 -12.05 21.68
N THR A 88 -2.49 -11.11 21.13
CA THR A 88 -2.92 -10.25 20.02
C THR A 88 -2.57 -10.86 18.66
N VAL A 89 -3.51 -10.80 17.71
CA VAL A 89 -3.29 -11.24 16.33
C VAL A 89 -3.66 -10.15 15.34
N PHE A 90 -2.80 -9.91 14.37
CA PHE A 90 -3.06 -8.96 13.29
C PHE A 90 -4.23 -9.42 12.41
N VAL A 91 -5.13 -8.48 12.10
CA VAL A 91 -6.30 -8.77 11.28
C VAL A 91 -5.92 -8.75 9.79
N PRO A 92 -6.32 -9.76 9.00
CA PRO A 92 -5.99 -9.82 7.58
C PRO A 92 -6.89 -8.91 6.73
N ILE A 93 -6.30 -7.87 6.15
CA ILE A 93 -7.00 -6.89 5.29
C ILE A 93 -6.66 -7.12 3.82
N HIS A 94 -7.63 -6.90 2.93
CA HIS A 94 -7.40 -6.93 1.48
C HIS A 94 -6.88 -5.56 1.00
N PRO A 95 -5.84 -5.49 0.15
CA PRO A 95 -5.24 -4.22 -0.31
C PRO A 95 -6.22 -3.23 -0.92
N SER A 96 -7.25 -3.70 -1.64
CA SER A 96 -8.23 -2.79 -2.27
C SER A 96 -9.11 -2.03 -1.28
N LYS A 97 -9.10 -2.40 0.01
CA LYS A 97 -9.80 -1.66 1.08
C LYS A 97 -8.94 -0.53 1.66
N VAL A 98 -7.73 -0.35 1.15
CA VAL A 98 -6.68 0.45 1.75
C VAL A 98 -6.17 1.48 0.74
N MET A 99 -5.73 2.64 1.22
CA MET A 99 -5.04 3.68 0.46
C MET A 99 -3.64 3.85 1.01
N ILE A 100 -2.65 4.03 0.14
CA ILE A 100 -1.26 4.31 0.54
C ILE A 100 -1.11 5.81 0.76
N ILE A 101 -0.67 6.20 1.96
CA ILE A 101 -0.37 7.60 2.31
C ILE A 101 1.10 7.90 2.07
N LYS A 102 2.00 7.04 2.58
CA LYS A 102 3.46 7.20 2.43
C LYS A 102 4.04 5.94 1.81
N LEU A 103 4.86 6.12 0.79
CA LEU A 103 5.57 5.03 0.13
C LEU A 103 6.90 4.78 0.83
N ASN A 104 7.25 3.51 1.04
CA ASN A 104 8.63 3.15 1.32
C ASN A 104 9.42 3.21 -0.02
N LEU A 105 10.52 3.98 -0.07
CA LEU A 105 11.40 4.16 -1.23
C LEU A 105 12.81 3.57 -1.05
N ASP A 106 13.05 2.77 -0.01
CA ASP A 106 14.36 2.18 0.29
C ASP A 106 14.91 1.41 -0.93
N ASP A 107 14.03 0.66 -1.60
CA ASP A 107 14.38 -0.16 -2.75
C ASP A 107 14.54 0.65 -4.06
N LYS A 108 15.75 0.56 -4.65
CA LYS A 108 16.11 1.10 -5.97
C LYS A 108 15.14 0.68 -7.07
N TRP A 109 14.66 -0.57 -7.07
CA TRP A 109 13.71 -1.04 -8.08
C TRP A 109 12.34 -0.37 -7.97
N ARG A 110 11.92 0.03 -6.76
CA ARG A 110 10.64 0.73 -6.57
C ARG A 110 10.70 2.14 -7.14
N ARG A 111 11.81 2.84 -6.92
CA ARG A 111 12.10 4.15 -7.53
C ARG A 111 12.11 4.05 -9.05
N ALA A 112 12.84 3.07 -9.61
CA ALA A 112 12.86 2.87 -11.06
C ALA A 112 11.48 2.52 -11.67
N ILE A 113 10.60 1.83 -10.93
CA ILE A 113 9.23 1.55 -11.38
C ILE A 113 8.37 2.81 -11.36
N LEU A 114 8.53 3.65 -10.33
CA LEU A 114 7.84 4.93 -10.21
C LEU A 114 8.23 5.87 -11.35
N GLU A 115 9.53 6.03 -11.60
CA GLU A 115 10.06 6.84 -12.70
C GLU A 115 9.57 6.36 -14.06
N ARG A 116 9.61 5.04 -14.31
CA ARG A 116 9.11 4.47 -15.56
C ARG A 116 7.61 4.64 -15.76
N ARG A 117 6.83 4.59 -14.67
CA ARG A 117 5.37 4.76 -14.71
C ARG A 117 4.94 6.21 -14.67
N ARG A 118 5.86 7.15 -14.46
CA ARG A 118 5.62 8.58 -14.54
C ARG A 118 5.24 8.91 -15.98
N GLY A 119 3.94 8.86 -16.27
CA GLY A 119 3.36 9.56 -17.42
C GLY A 119 3.58 11.06 -17.21
N ALA A 120 3.70 11.82 -18.30
CA ALA A 120 4.09 13.23 -18.34
C ALA A 120 3.69 14.01 -17.07
N PRO A 121 4.64 14.70 -16.41
CA PRO A 121 4.38 15.34 -15.13
C PRO A 121 3.27 16.40 -15.27
N ALA A 122 2.33 16.43 -14.32
CA ALA A 122 1.72 17.70 -13.94
C ALA A 122 2.81 18.59 -13.32
N PRO A 123 2.78 19.92 -13.50
CA PRO A 123 3.87 20.81 -13.11
C PRO A 123 4.24 20.60 -11.64
N ALA A 124 5.55 20.59 -11.37
CA ALA A 124 6.11 20.41 -10.05
C ALA A 124 5.45 21.40 -9.07
N VAL A 125 4.63 20.88 -8.16
CA VAL A 125 4.33 21.62 -6.94
C VAL A 125 5.62 21.55 -6.14
N GLU A 126 6.33 22.67 -6.15
CA GLU A 126 7.57 22.89 -5.46
C GLU A 126 7.45 22.48 -3.99
N GLU A 127 8.59 22.05 -3.45
CA GLU A 127 8.78 21.66 -2.06
C GLU A 127 8.20 22.72 -1.11
N ALA A 128 6.98 22.49 -0.63
CA ALA A 128 6.49 23.15 0.57
C ALA A 128 7.27 22.58 1.75
N ALA A 129 8.28 23.32 2.15
CA ALA A 129 9.11 23.13 3.33
C ALA A 129 8.30 22.60 4.52
N VAL A 130 8.76 21.48 5.08
CA VAL A 130 8.49 21.17 6.49
C VAL A 130 9.47 22.06 7.26
N PRO A 131 9.04 23.08 8.02
CA PRO A 131 9.93 23.72 8.97
C PRO A 131 10.30 22.65 10.02
N GLU A 132 11.59 22.33 10.07
CA GLU A 132 12.20 21.58 11.15
C GLU A 132 11.87 22.25 12.49
N GLU A 133 11.47 21.42 13.45
CA GLU A 133 11.41 21.74 14.86
C GLU A 133 12.73 22.38 15.29
N VAL A 134 12.68 23.62 15.81
CA VAL A 134 13.76 24.17 16.62
C VAL A 134 13.34 23.98 18.07
N GLU A 135 13.67 22.82 18.65
CA GLU A 135 13.85 22.67 20.09
C GLU A 135 15.34 22.88 20.40
N GLU A 136 15.63 23.97 21.12
CA GLU A 136 16.71 24.20 22.11
C GLU A 136 18.18 24.04 21.63
N VAL A 137 19.17 24.91 21.92
CA VAL A 137 19.65 25.48 23.19
C VAL A 137 20.76 26.53 22.86
N GLU A 138 20.93 27.54 23.74
CA GLU A 138 22.13 28.38 24.00
C GLU A 138 22.50 29.59 23.09
N ALA A 139 22.16 30.80 23.56
CA ALA A 139 23.12 31.79 24.11
C ALA A 139 22.38 32.96 24.78
#